data_AF-A0A1D2MN64-F1
#
_entry.id   AF-A0A1D2MN64-F1
#
_cell.length_a   1.000
_cell.length_b   1.000
_cell.length_c   1.000
_cell.angle_alpha   90.00
_cell.angle_beta   90.00
_cell.angle_gamma   90.00
#
_symmetry.space_group_name_H-M   'P 1'
#
loop_
_entity.id
_entity.type
_entity.pdbx_description
1 polymer ?
#
loop_
_entity_poly.entity_id
_entity_poly.type
_entity_poly.pdbx_seq_one_letter_code
_entity_poly.pdbx_strand_id
1 'polypeptide(L)'
;MDRADFLGDIEITRYSSRRKSDVILSFQYDTYEVICKNIKTGKVDKNVSLFQVKEVRPGKSSKDFERWASDTKKIESSRCFVVFYGIDFRLDTLSVALPTKKEAEGWMKALEYLIEKRPTSYLARLDIWFLKQYEMMVANSNQHTITMKQMKDFTNRVSYKISTGKLKDTFQTVQDEDGALNIFGFTKLVREFLHDQQIFTDCFGKYAFGSKIDLNGFQEFLQHEQNEVSFNEYISFFREYVKAGSGSKGVAYMNAHEAGIPLPEL
;
A
#
# COMPACT_ATOMS: atom_id res chain seq x y z
N MET A 1 20.52 -7.98 13.84
CA MET A 1 20.76 -6.60 13.38
C MET A 1 19.39 -5.98 13.23
N ASP A 2 18.98 -5.21 14.24
CA ASP A 2 17.59 -4.80 14.44
C ASP A 2 17.08 -3.80 13.39
N ARG A 3 15.79 -3.93 13.08
CA ARG A 3 15.04 -3.28 11.99
C ARG A 3 14.52 -1.88 12.32
N ALA A 4 15.10 -1.18 13.28
CA ALA A 4 14.72 0.19 13.63
C ALA A 4 15.94 1.12 13.46
N ASP A 5 15.75 2.28 12.82
CA ASP A 5 16.66 3.44 12.75
C ASP A 5 17.70 3.56 11.61
N PHE A 6 17.57 2.89 10.46
CA PHE A 6 18.47 3.23 9.33
C PHE A 6 18.18 4.62 8.74
N LEU A 7 16.93 5.08 8.80
CA LEU A 7 16.49 6.40 8.40
C LEU A 7 15.87 7.11 9.60
N GLY A 8 16.62 8.01 10.22
CA GLY A 8 16.06 8.94 11.19
C GLY A 8 15.32 10.08 10.50
N ASP A 9 14.37 10.69 11.20
CA ASP A 9 13.74 11.94 10.79
C ASP A 9 14.82 13.00 10.53
N ILE A 10 14.75 13.69 9.39
CA ILE A 10 15.75 14.69 9.02
C ILE A 10 15.11 15.97 8.49
N GLU A 11 15.62 17.11 8.92
CA GLU A 11 15.24 18.40 8.37
C GLU A 11 15.88 18.61 7.00
N ILE A 12 15.04 18.89 6.00
CA ILE A 12 15.46 19.11 4.60
C ILE A 12 14.73 20.30 4.01
N THR A 13 15.28 20.85 2.93
CA THR A 13 14.54 21.82 2.11
C THR A 13 13.93 21.10 0.90
N ARG A 14 12.60 21.15 0.81
CA ARG A 14 11.83 20.60 -0.32
C ARG A 14 11.55 21.69 -1.34
N TYR A 15 11.78 21.37 -2.61
CA TYR A 15 11.47 22.22 -3.75
C TYR A 15 10.27 21.64 -4.51
N SER A 16 9.33 22.50 -4.86
CA SER A 16 8.17 22.13 -5.67
C SER A 16 7.81 23.26 -6.64
N SER A 17 6.99 22.93 -7.63
CA SER A 17 6.43 23.91 -8.59
C SER A 17 5.77 25.14 -7.94
N ARG A 18 5.18 24.99 -6.75
CA ARG A 18 4.45 26.07 -6.06
C ARG A 18 5.26 26.79 -5.00
N ARG A 19 6.06 26.05 -4.22
CA ARG A 19 6.79 26.60 -3.06
C ARG A 19 8.06 25.83 -2.74
N LYS A 20 8.99 26.53 -2.11
CA LYS A 20 10.08 25.96 -1.31
C LYS A 20 9.61 25.84 0.14
N SER A 21 9.94 24.76 0.83
CA SER A 21 9.51 24.57 2.22
C SER A 21 10.53 23.74 3.00
N ASP A 22 10.82 24.16 4.22
CA ASP A 22 11.61 23.36 5.17
C ASP A 22 10.69 22.37 5.86
N VAL A 23 11.05 21.10 5.76
CA VAL A 23 10.23 19.95 6.17
C VAL A 23 11.07 18.90 6.87
N ILE A 24 10.45 18.12 7.75
CA ILE A 24 10.99 16.88 8.26
C ILE A 24 10.67 15.79 7.24
N LEU A 25 11.69 15.12 6.73
CA LEU A 25 11.61 13.93 5.90
C LEU A 25 11.67 12.70 6.79
N SER A 26 10.65 11.86 6.67
CA SER A 26 10.46 10.65 7.48
C SER A 26 10.07 9.48 6.58
N PHE A 27 10.37 8.25 7.01
CA PHE A 27 9.84 7.04 6.38
C PHE A 27 8.82 6.37 7.31
N GLN A 28 7.58 6.21 6.85
CA GLN A 28 6.55 5.45 7.55
C GLN A 28 6.60 3.99 7.09
N TYR A 29 7.14 3.13 7.96
CA TYR A 29 7.38 1.70 7.66
C TYR A 29 6.08 0.94 7.41
N ASP A 30 5.05 1.18 8.21
CA ASP A 30 3.79 0.41 8.13
C ASP A 30 3.08 0.60 6.79
N THR A 31 3.20 1.79 6.19
CA THR A 31 2.55 2.16 4.93
C THR A 31 3.49 2.25 3.73
N TYR A 32 4.79 2.03 3.95
CA TYR A 32 5.85 2.20 2.95
C TYR A 32 5.79 3.56 2.25
N GLU A 33 5.70 4.64 3.04
CA GLU A 33 5.61 6.01 2.54
C GLU A 33 6.77 6.89 3.01
N VAL A 34 7.26 7.72 2.10
CA VAL A 34 8.10 8.87 2.45
C VAL A 34 7.17 10.04 2.75
N ILE A 35 7.35 10.66 3.91
CA ILE A 35 6.50 11.77 4.39
C ILE A 35 7.36 13.00 4.60
N CYS A 36 6.87 14.13 4.11
CA CYS A 36 7.40 15.46 4.39
C CYS A 36 6.41 16.20 5.30
N LYS A 37 6.79 16.45 6.56
CA LYS A 37 6.00 17.27 7.50
C LYS A 37 6.59 18.67 7.57
N ASN A 38 5.77 19.69 7.40
CA ASN A 38 6.25 21.06 7.52
C ASN A 38 6.72 21.35 8.96
N ILE A 39 7.96 21.82 9.12
CA ILE A 39 8.58 22.01 10.45
C ILE A 39 7.77 22.97 11.33
N LYS A 40 7.21 24.03 10.73
CA LYS A 40 6.49 25.07 11.49
C LYS A 40 5.09 24.65 11.93
N THR A 41 4.39 23.91 11.08
CA THR A 41 2.97 23.59 11.31
C THR A 41 2.74 22.16 11.76
N GLY A 42 3.75 21.29 11.68
CA GLY A 42 3.62 19.84 11.90
C GLY A 42 2.77 19.11 10.86
N LYS A 43 2.11 19.83 9.95
CA LYS A 43 1.19 19.26 8.96
C LYS A 43 1.98 18.52 7.87
N VAL A 44 1.44 17.39 7.42
CA VAL A 44 1.95 16.67 6.26
C VAL A 44 1.80 17.56 5.03
N ASP A 45 2.95 17.93 4.45
CA ASP A 45 3.06 18.74 3.24
C ASP A 45 3.09 17.84 1.99
N LYS A 46 3.67 16.65 2.13
CA LYS A 46 3.71 15.65 1.05
C LYS A 46 3.86 14.24 1.60
N ASN A 47 3.25 13.28 0.93
CA ASN A 47 3.51 11.86 1.08
C ASN A 47 3.78 11.22 -0.29
N VAL A 48 4.69 10.26 -0.34
CA VAL A 48 5.06 9.52 -1.54
C VAL A 48 5.09 8.04 -1.19
N SER A 49 4.23 7.25 -1.82
CA SER A 49 4.23 5.80 -1.65
C SER A 49 5.39 5.17 -2.42
N LEU A 50 6.17 4.32 -1.77
CA LEU A 50 7.23 3.57 -2.43
C LEU A 50 6.70 2.63 -3.52
N PHE A 51 5.43 2.24 -3.49
CA PHE A 51 4.80 1.46 -4.57
C PHE A 51 4.61 2.26 -5.86
N GLN A 52 4.67 3.59 -5.80
CA GLN A 52 4.54 4.48 -6.94
C GLN A 52 5.88 5.05 -7.40
N VAL A 53 6.96 4.83 -6.65
CA VAL A 53 8.29 5.30 -7.03
C VAL A 53 8.76 4.54 -8.27
N LYS A 54 9.14 5.31 -9.29
CA LYS A 54 9.69 4.81 -10.54
C LYS A 54 11.20 4.95 -10.57
N GLU A 55 11.72 6.03 -9.98
CA GLU A 55 13.15 6.33 -10.03
C GLU A 55 13.57 7.27 -8.89
N VAL A 56 14.80 7.12 -8.41
CA VAL A 56 15.48 8.07 -7.53
C VAL A 56 16.75 8.54 -8.23
N ARG A 57 16.87 9.85 -8.53
CA ARG A 57 18.02 10.43 -9.22
C ARG A 57 18.85 11.30 -8.29
N PRO A 58 20.19 11.16 -8.27
CA PRO A 58 21.05 12.10 -7.57
C PRO A 58 21.06 13.47 -8.26
N GLY A 59 21.34 14.52 -7.50
CA GLY A 59 21.46 15.87 -8.02
C GLY A 59 20.13 16.60 -8.17
N LYS A 60 20.09 17.53 -9.12
CA LYS A 60 19.03 18.52 -9.28
C LYS A 60 18.23 18.36 -10.58
N SER A 61 18.10 17.13 -11.05
CA SER A 61 17.52 16.82 -12.36
C SER A 61 15.99 16.87 -12.36
N SER A 62 15.40 18.00 -11.98
CA SER A 62 13.95 18.22 -12.00
C SER A 62 13.57 19.66 -12.36
N LYS A 63 12.37 19.83 -12.93
CA LYS A 63 11.78 21.14 -13.22
C LYS A 63 11.57 21.99 -11.95
N ASP A 64 11.44 21.35 -10.78
CA ASP A 64 11.37 22.08 -9.51
C ASP A 64 12.69 22.81 -9.25
N PHE A 65 13.82 22.15 -9.40
CA PHE A 65 15.12 22.77 -9.18
C PHE A 65 15.43 23.87 -10.20
N GLU A 66 15.05 23.69 -11.47
CA GLU A 66 15.15 24.71 -12.52
C GLU A 66 14.36 25.97 -12.15
N ARG A 67 13.12 25.81 -11.65
CA ARG A 67 12.28 26.92 -11.19
C ARG A 67 12.90 27.69 -10.03
N TRP A 68 13.64 27.00 -9.15
CA TRP A 68 14.32 27.59 -8.00
C TRP A 68 15.84 27.72 -8.22
N ALA A 69 16.29 27.94 -9.46
CA ALA A 69 17.71 28.00 -9.81
C ALA A 69 18.51 29.04 -9.01
N SER A 70 17.91 30.21 -8.72
CA SER A 70 18.53 31.27 -7.90
C SER A 70 18.95 30.80 -6.51
N ASP A 71 18.08 30.03 -5.87
CA ASP A 71 18.26 29.49 -4.54
C ASP A 71 19.20 28.29 -4.57
N THR A 72 18.99 27.41 -5.56
CA THR A 72 19.62 26.10 -5.60
C THR A 72 21.03 26.15 -6.15
N LYS A 73 21.43 27.21 -6.88
CA LYS A 73 22.81 27.39 -7.37
C LYS A 73 23.86 27.38 -6.24
N LYS A 74 23.48 27.83 -5.05
CA LYS A 74 24.37 27.87 -3.86
C LYS A 74 24.48 26.52 -3.14
N ILE A 75 23.61 25.56 -3.47
CA ILE A 75 23.58 24.25 -2.84
C ILE A 75 24.43 23.31 -3.69
N GLU A 76 25.22 22.43 -3.09
CA GLU A 76 25.98 21.44 -3.85
C GLU A 76 25.04 20.39 -4.46
N SER A 77 25.27 19.99 -5.72
CA SER A 77 24.45 18.98 -6.38
C SER A 77 24.45 17.65 -5.62
N SER A 78 25.57 17.28 -5.00
CA SER A 78 25.72 16.06 -4.19
C SER A 78 24.89 16.03 -2.92
N ARG A 79 24.28 17.16 -2.51
CA ARG A 79 23.35 17.24 -1.38
C ARG A 79 21.89 17.08 -1.80
N CYS A 80 21.62 16.96 -3.10
CA CYS A 80 20.27 16.91 -3.65
C CYS A 80 19.97 15.54 -4.25
N PHE A 81 18.69 15.19 -4.23
CA PHE A 81 18.16 14.11 -5.06
C PHE A 81 16.70 14.40 -5.44
N VAL A 82 16.20 13.66 -6.42
CA VAL A 82 14.83 13.74 -6.92
C VAL A 82 14.22 12.34 -6.91
N VAL A 83 13.06 12.19 -6.28
CA VAL A 83 12.23 10.99 -6.42
C VAL A 83 11.16 11.24 -7.48
N PHE A 84 11.12 10.42 -8.52
CA PHE A 84 10.06 10.39 -9.51
C PHE A 84 9.07 9.30 -9.14
N TYR A 85 7.79 9.68 -8.99
CA TYR A 85 6.74 8.76 -8.59
C TYR A 85 5.43 9.11 -9.28
N GLY A 86 4.55 8.13 -9.39
CA GLY A 86 3.22 8.30 -9.97
C GLY A 86 2.79 7.10 -10.79
N ILE A 87 1.74 7.31 -11.56
CA ILE A 87 1.23 6.34 -12.53
C ILE A 87 1.99 6.58 -13.83
N ASP A 88 2.31 5.53 -14.59
CA ASP A 88 3.37 5.52 -15.63
C ASP A 88 3.39 6.75 -16.56
N PHE A 89 2.24 7.25 -17.01
CA PHE A 89 2.14 8.37 -17.94
C PHE A 89 2.13 9.77 -17.29
N ARG A 90 2.12 9.87 -15.97
CA ARG A 90 2.12 11.13 -15.22
C ARG A 90 2.94 11.01 -13.95
N LEU A 91 4.22 11.34 -14.06
CA LEU A 91 5.15 11.38 -12.93
C LEU A 91 5.15 12.76 -12.27
N ASP A 92 5.01 12.75 -10.96
CA ASP A 92 5.34 13.87 -10.08
C ASP A 92 6.76 13.71 -9.52
N THR A 93 7.28 14.79 -8.96
CA THR A 93 8.62 14.86 -8.37
C THR A 93 8.57 15.19 -6.88
N LEU A 94 9.50 14.61 -6.12
CA LEU A 94 9.88 15.04 -4.78
C LEU A 94 11.35 15.45 -4.84
N SER A 95 11.57 16.76 -4.98
CA SER A 95 12.89 17.36 -5.14
C SER A 95 13.37 17.89 -3.79
N VAL A 96 14.49 17.38 -3.28
CA VAL A 96 14.96 17.68 -1.91
C VAL A 96 16.44 18.02 -1.85
N ALA A 97 16.80 18.88 -0.91
CA ALA A 97 18.18 19.19 -0.55
C ALA A 97 18.40 18.87 0.94
N LEU A 98 19.40 18.04 1.22
CA LEU A 98 19.75 17.57 2.55
C LEU A 98 20.86 18.42 3.19
N PRO A 99 21.03 18.37 4.52
CA PRO A 99 22.05 19.17 5.20
C PRO A 99 23.48 18.85 4.72
N THR A 100 23.77 17.59 4.42
CA THR A 100 25.10 17.13 3.95
C THR A 100 25.00 16.12 2.80
N LYS A 101 26.13 15.95 2.08
CA LYS A 101 26.27 14.92 1.04
C LYS A 101 26.07 13.51 1.61
N LYS A 102 26.62 13.25 2.80
CA LYS A 102 26.53 11.95 3.47
C LYS A 102 25.08 11.56 3.74
N GLU A 103 24.25 12.50 4.18
CA GLU A 103 22.83 12.25 4.41
C GLU A 103 22.07 12.03 3.10
N ALA A 104 22.37 12.80 2.04
CA ALA A 104 21.79 12.58 0.71
C ALA A 104 22.09 11.17 0.19
N GLU A 105 23.34 10.73 0.28
CA GLU A 105 23.75 9.38 -0.11
C GLU A 105 23.12 8.30 0.77
N GLY A 106 23.03 8.52 2.08
CA GLY A 106 22.37 7.61 3.01
C GLY A 106 20.89 7.42 2.70
N TRP A 107 20.16 8.52 2.48
CA TRP A 107 18.75 8.49 2.12
C TRP A 107 18.50 7.82 0.78
N MET A 108 19.29 8.11 -0.25
CA MET A 108 19.14 7.44 -1.55
C MET A 108 19.35 5.93 -1.45
N LYS A 109 20.41 5.49 -0.77
CA LYS A 109 20.69 4.05 -0.56
C LYS A 109 19.57 3.36 0.24
N ALA A 110 19.06 4.03 1.27
CA ALA A 110 17.94 3.52 2.05
C ALA A 110 16.68 3.37 1.20
N LEU A 111 16.35 4.38 0.39
CA LEU A 111 15.19 4.34 -0.50
C LEU A 111 15.32 3.21 -1.51
N GLU A 112 16.48 3.05 -2.14
CA GLU A 112 16.75 1.95 -3.07
C GLU A 112 16.53 0.59 -2.39
N TYR A 113 17.09 0.38 -1.21
CA TYR A 113 16.90 -0.84 -0.43
C TYR A 113 15.42 -1.08 -0.05
N LEU A 114 14.71 -0.05 0.43
CA LEU A 114 13.31 -0.15 0.83
C LEU A 114 12.38 -0.41 -0.36
N ILE A 115 12.69 0.17 -1.52
CA ILE A 115 11.99 -0.08 -2.79
C ILE A 115 12.17 -1.53 -3.22
N GLU A 116 13.38 -2.09 -3.07
CA GLU A 116 13.66 -3.50 -3.38
C GLU A 116 12.96 -4.45 -2.40
N LYS A 117 12.96 -4.12 -1.10
CA LYS A 117 12.42 -4.98 -0.04
C LYS A 117 10.93 -4.82 0.25
N ARG A 118 10.25 -3.88 -0.40
CA ARG A 118 8.81 -3.67 -0.18
C ARG A 118 8.01 -4.93 -0.57
N PRO A 119 6.86 -5.19 0.08
CA PRO A 119 6.00 -6.30 -0.28
C PRO A 119 5.53 -6.20 -1.74
N THR A 120 5.75 -7.26 -2.51
CA THR A 120 5.37 -7.33 -3.92
C THR A 120 4.04 -8.04 -4.14
N SER A 121 3.60 -8.89 -3.21
CA SER A 121 2.34 -9.62 -3.32
C SER A 121 1.15 -8.65 -3.35
N TYR A 122 0.12 -9.00 -4.13
CA TYR A 122 -1.10 -8.19 -4.22
C TYR A 122 -1.77 -8.04 -2.85
N LEU A 123 -1.88 -9.12 -2.09
CA LEU A 123 -2.50 -9.11 -0.76
C LEU A 123 -1.78 -8.19 0.22
N ALA A 124 -0.45 -8.25 0.30
CA ALA A 124 0.28 -7.37 1.22
C ALA A 124 0.13 -5.89 0.83
N ARG A 125 0.14 -5.59 -0.49
CA ARG A 125 -0.13 -4.24 -0.99
C ARG A 125 -1.56 -3.78 -0.68
N LEU A 126 -2.52 -4.70 -0.74
CA LEU A 126 -3.91 -4.43 -0.39
C LEU A 126 -4.07 -4.16 1.11
N ASP A 127 -3.39 -4.91 1.97
CA ASP A 127 -3.40 -4.71 3.43
C ASP A 127 -2.81 -3.35 3.82
N ILE A 128 -1.67 -2.99 3.21
CA ILE A 128 -1.07 -1.67 3.38
C ILE A 128 -2.02 -0.57 2.88
N TRP A 129 -2.70 -0.80 1.76
CA TRP A 129 -3.69 0.14 1.26
C TRP A 129 -4.84 0.31 2.26
N PHE A 130 -5.37 -0.77 2.84
CA PHE A 130 -6.41 -0.70 3.88
C PHE A 130 -5.95 0.11 5.09
N LEU A 131 -4.75 -0.18 5.62
CA LEU A 131 -4.18 0.57 6.74
C LEU A 131 -4.11 2.07 6.42
N LYS A 132 -3.60 2.41 5.25
CA LYS A 132 -3.52 3.81 4.79
C LYS A 132 -4.89 4.48 4.70
N GLN A 133 -5.90 3.79 4.17
CA GLN A 133 -7.25 4.35 4.09
C GLN A 133 -7.84 4.58 5.48
N TYR A 134 -7.65 3.62 6.38
CA TYR A 134 -8.09 3.70 7.76
C TYR A 134 -7.45 4.89 8.48
N GLU A 135 -6.12 5.00 8.48
CA GLU A 135 -5.39 6.09 9.16
C GLU A 135 -5.82 7.46 8.65
N MET A 136 -5.95 7.61 7.33
CA MET A 136 -6.40 8.86 6.72
C MET A 136 -7.85 9.20 7.11
N MET A 137 -8.74 8.21 7.25
CA MET A 137 -10.12 8.46 7.68
C MET A 137 -10.19 8.82 9.16
N VAL A 138 -9.43 8.12 10.01
CA VAL A 138 -9.35 8.40 11.45
C VAL A 138 -8.74 9.78 11.72
N ALA A 139 -7.67 10.17 11.02
CA ALA A 139 -7.04 11.48 11.17
C ALA A 139 -7.96 12.65 10.78
N ASN A 140 -8.94 12.40 9.91
CA ASN A 140 -9.96 13.36 9.50
C ASN A 140 -11.24 13.29 10.36
N SER A 141 -11.25 12.45 11.40
CA SER A 141 -12.38 12.29 12.31
C SER A 141 -12.12 13.01 13.63
N ASN A 142 -13.12 13.75 14.12
CA ASN A 142 -13.06 14.37 15.44
C ASN A 142 -13.16 13.35 16.59
N GLN A 143 -13.58 12.11 16.30
CA GLN A 143 -13.87 11.07 17.29
C GLN A 143 -12.79 9.98 17.32
N HIS A 144 -11.68 10.15 16.59
CA HIS A 144 -10.63 9.13 16.43
C HIS A 144 -11.14 7.74 15.98
N THR A 145 -12.33 7.68 15.39
CA THR A 145 -12.94 6.49 14.82
C THR A 145 -13.61 6.83 13.50
N ILE A 146 -13.82 5.83 12.66
CA ILE A 146 -14.48 6.02 11.37
C ILE A 146 -15.99 6.16 11.60
N THR A 147 -16.56 7.24 11.08
CA THR A 147 -18.01 7.49 11.13
C THR A 147 -18.73 6.91 9.90
N MET A 148 -20.05 6.69 10.01
CA MET A 148 -20.90 6.29 8.88
C MET A 148 -20.78 7.25 7.68
N LYS A 149 -20.70 8.55 7.94
CA LYS A 149 -20.52 9.58 6.91
C LYS A 149 -19.22 9.34 6.15
N GLN A 150 -18.12 9.14 6.87
CA GLN A 150 -16.81 8.87 6.25
C GLN A 150 -16.81 7.56 5.46
N MET A 151 -17.48 6.51 5.93
CA MET A 151 -17.63 5.28 5.14
C MET A 151 -18.44 5.47 3.86
N LYS A 152 -19.50 6.27 3.90
CA LYS A 152 -20.27 6.63 2.71
C LYS A 152 -19.39 7.42 1.72
N ASP A 153 -18.63 8.39 2.20
CA ASP A 153 -17.70 9.15 1.37
C ASP A 153 -16.58 8.26 0.80
N PHE A 154 -16.10 7.29 1.59
CA PHE A 154 -15.13 6.30 1.17
C PHE A 154 -15.64 5.45 0.01
N THR A 155 -16.82 4.82 0.14
CA THR A 155 -17.42 3.96 -0.91
C THR A 155 -17.60 4.73 -2.22
N ASN A 156 -18.07 5.97 -2.17
CA ASN A 156 -18.16 6.84 -3.34
C ASN A 156 -16.80 7.09 -3.98
N ARG A 157 -15.77 7.39 -3.18
CA ARG A 157 -14.42 7.69 -3.67
C ARG A 157 -13.76 6.48 -4.34
N VAL A 158 -14.02 5.27 -3.86
CA VAL A 158 -13.55 4.03 -4.50
C VAL A 158 -14.51 3.50 -5.56
N SER A 159 -15.55 4.27 -5.89
CA SER A 159 -16.58 3.93 -6.89
C SER A 159 -17.33 2.62 -6.61
N TYR A 160 -17.47 2.25 -5.34
CA TYR A 160 -18.23 1.08 -4.92
C TYR A 160 -19.71 1.44 -4.70
N LYS A 161 -20.60 0.78 -5.43
CA LYS A 161 -22.04 1.03 -5.39
C LYS A 161 -22.70 0.17 -4.31
N ILE A 162 -23.23 0.80 -3.26
CA ILE A 162 -23.97 0.14 -2.19
C ILE A 162 -25.13 1.03 -1.73
N SER A 163 -26.27 0.43 -1.37
CA SER A 163 -27.39 1.17 -0.80
C SER A 163 -27.05 1.65 0.61
N THR A 164 -27.58 2.82 1.01
CA THR A 164 -27.33 3.38 2.36
C THR A 164 -27.77 2.41 3.47
N GLY A 165 -28.89 1.69 3.27
CA GLY A 165 -29.37 0.69 4.22
C GLY A 165 -28.38 -0.46 4.40
N LYS A 166 -27.99 -1.11 3.30
CA LYS A 166 -27.02 -2.22 3.34
C LYS A 166 -25.68 -1.79 3.94
N LEU A 167 -25.17 -0.62 3.56
CA LEU A 167 -23.93 -0.09 4.14
C LEU A 167 -24.06 0.11 5.66
N LYS A 168 -25.20 0.63 6.13
CA LYS A 168 -25.45 0.84 7.55
C LYS A 168 -25.46 -0.49 8.30
N ASP A 169 -26.19 -1.47 7.78
CA ASP A 169 -26.32 -2.79 8.41
C ASP A 169 -24.95 -3.47 8.49
N THR A 170 -24.18 -3.52 7.39
CA THR A 170 -22.84 -4.12 7.39
C THR A 170 -21.90 -3.39 8.34
N PHE A 171 -21.91 -2.05 8.34
CA PHE A 171 -21.07 -1.26 9.24
C PHE A 171 -21.34 -1.57 10.72
N GLN A 172 -22.61 -1.73 11.11
CA GLN A 172 -22.96 -2.05 12.50
C GLN A 172 -22.46 -3.43 12.94
N THR A 173 -22.39 -4.40 12.02
CA THR A 173 -21.92 -5.76 12.34
C THR A 173 -20.42 -5.87 12.60
N VAL A 174 -19.64 -4.84 12.25
CA VAL A 174 -18.17 -4.83 12.36
C VAL A 174 -17.64 -3.79 13.35
N GLN A 175 -18.53 -3.05 14.02
CA GLN A 175 -18.16 -2.19 15.14
C GLN A 175 -17.80 -3.04 16.37
N ASP A 176 -16.92 -2.51 17.22
CA ASP A 176 -16.62 -3.09 18.52
C ASP A 176 -17.71 -2.75 19.56
N GLU A 177 -17.51 -3.21 20.80
CA GLU A 177 -18.45 -3.05 21.92
C GLU A 177 -18.76 -1.58 22.25
N ASP A 178 -17.81 -0.68 21.99
CA ASP A 178 -17.96 0.77 22.18
C ASP A 178 -18.63 1.45 20.98
N GLY A 179 -18.99 0.69 19.94
CA GLY A 179 -19.52 1.22 18.70
C GLY A 179 -18.46 1.92 17.84
N ALA A 180 -17.17 1.67 18.05
CA ALA A 180 -16.11 2.18 17.21
C ALA A 180 -15.79 1.22 16.06
N LEU A 181 -15.46 1.75 14.89
CA LEU A 181 -14.95 0.95 13.78
C LEU A 181 -13.42 1.00 13.79
N ASN A 182 -12.80 -0.04 14.35
CA ASN A 182 -11.34 -0.21 14.35
C ASN A 182 -10.80 -0.77 13.02
N ILE A 183 -9.47 -0.89 12.90
CA ILE A 183 -8.80 -1.34 11.67
C ILE A 183 -9.26 -2.74 11.22
N PHE A 184 -9.53 -3.66 12.16
CA PHE A 184 -9.97 -5.02 11.84
C PHE A 184 -11.39 -4.99 11.26
N GLY A 185 -12.30 -4.25 11.91
CA GLY A 185 -13.66 -4.06 11.43
C GLY A 185 -13.70 -3.39 10.04
N PHE A 186 -12.91 -2.32 9.85
CA PHE A 186 -12.76 -1.66 8.56
C PHE A 186 -12.25 -2.61 7.48
N THR A 187 -11.17 -3.34 7.77
CA THR A 187 -10.58 -4.29 6.81
C THR A 187 -11.57 -5.38 6.42
N LYS A 188 -12.31 -5.93 7.39
CA LYS A 188 -13.36 -6.93 7.13
C LYS A 188 -14.44 -6.36 6.20
N LEU A 189 -14.95 -5.18 6.51
CA LEU A 189 -15.99 -4.51 5.72
C LEU A 189 -15.55 -4.24 4.28
N VAL A 190 -14.35 -3.70 4.09
CA VAL A 190 -13.86 -3.36 2.74
C VAL A 190 -13.55 -4.63 1.93
N ARG A 191 -13.11 -5.72 2.56
CA ARG A 191 -12.96 -7.01 1.87
C ARG A 191 -14.30 -7.56 1.37
N GLU A 192 -15.39 -7.35 2.11
CA GLU A 192 -16.73 -7.71 1.62
C GLU A 192 -17.14 -6.90 0.39
N PHE A 193 -16.61 -5.68 0.21
CA PHE A 193 -16.85 -4.90 -1.01
C PHE A 193 -16.08 -5.43 -2.22
N LEU A 194 -14.94 -6.09 -1.99
CA LEU A 194 -14.14 -6.68 -3.07
C LEU A 194 -14.73 -8.01 -3.57
N HIS A 195 -15.52 -8.69 -2.74
CA HIS A 195 -16.12 -9.97 -3.11
C HIS A 195 -17.47 -9.77 -3.80
N ASP A 196 -17.48 -10.00 -5.11
CA ASP A 196 -18.72 -10.12 -5.86
C ASP A 196 -18.99 -11.61 -6.10
N GLN A 197 -19.97 -12.16 -5.36
CA GLN A 197 -20.35 -13.56 -5.44
C GLN A 197 -20.84 -13.95 -6.85
N GLN A 198 -21.49 -13.03 -7.56
CA GLN A 198 -22.01 -13.30 -8.90
C GLN A 198 -20.85 -13.40 -9.88
N ILE A 199 -19.93 -12.42 -9.87
CA ILE A 199 -18.72 -12.46 -10.69
C ILE A 199 -17.88 -13.70 -10.36
N PHE A 200 -17.75 -14.05 -9.08
CA PHE A 200 -17.04 -15.27 -8.67
C PHE A 200 -17.67 -16.51 -9.31
N THR A 201 -18.98 -16.65 -9.19
CA THR A 201 -19.72 -17.81 -9.70
C THR A 201 -19.65 -17.87 -11.23
N ASP A 202 -19.83 -16.74 -11.92
CA ASP A 202 -19.87 -16.68 -13.38
C ASP A 202 -18.49 -16.89 -14.01
N CYS A 203 -17.44 -16.31 -13.42
CA CYS A 203 -16.08 -16.38 -13.99
C CYS A 203 -15.27 -17.58 -13.50
N PHE A 204 -15.47 -17.99 -12.24
CA PHE A 204 -14.60 -18.97 -11.58
C PHE A 204 -15.36 -20.17 -11.01
N GLY A 205 -16.70 -20.17 -11.02
CA GLY A 205 -17.51 -21.23 -10.41
C GLY A 205 -17.24 -22.61 -10.99
N LYS A 206 -16.91 -22.72 -12.29
CA LYS A 206 -16.54 -24.00 -12.93
C LYS A 206 -15.24 -24.60 -12.41
N TYR A 207 -14.36 -23.78 -11.84
CA TYR A 207 -13.09 -24.18 -11.25
C TYR A 207 -13.16 -24.26 -9.73
N ALA A 208 -14.35 -24.04 -9.15
CA ALA A 208 -14.55 -23.94 -7.72
C ALA A 208 -15.31 -25.15 -7.17
N PHE A 209 -14.90 -25.62 -5.99
CA PHE A 209 -15.67 -26.51 -5.14
C PHE A 209 -16.42 -25.69 -4.09
N GLY A 210 -17.67 -25.32 -4.40
CA GLY A 210 -18.48 -24.42 -3.57
C GLY A 210 -17.96 -22.98 -3.64
N SER A 211 -17.50 -22.43 -2.51
CA SER A 211 -16.95 -21.07 -2.43
C SER A 211 -15.43 -21.01 -2.52
N LYS A 212 -14.77 -22.10 -2.93
CA LYS A 212 -13.30 -22.25 -2.87
C LYS A 212 -12.76 -22.82 -4.17
N ILE A 213 -11.54 -22.43 -4.51
CA ILE A 213 -10.77 -23.02 -5.61
C ILE A 213 -9.63 -23.82 -4.99
N ASP A 214 -9.56 -25.11 -5.31
CA ASP A 214 -8.47 -25.99 -4.90
C ASP A 214 -7.31 -25.93 -5.91
N LEU A 215 -6.27 -26.73 -5.70
CA LEU A 215 -5.11 -26.72 -6.58
C LEU A 215 -5.46 -27.17 -8.01
N ASN A 216 -6.36 -28.15 -8.12
CA ASN A 216 -6.77 -28.71 -9.41
C ASN A 216 -7.57 -27.70 -10.21
N GLY A 217 -8.59 -27.09 -9.61
CA GLY A 217 -9.36 -26.03 -10.23
C GLY A 217 -8.51 -24.82 -10.60
N PHE A 218 -7.52 -24.46 -9.78
CA PHE A 218 -6.57 -23.40 -10.13
C PHE A 218 -5.69 -23.77 -11.34
N GLN A 219 -5.21 -25.01 -11.44
CA GLN A 219 -4.46 -25.49 -12.60
C GLN A 219 -5.32 -25.48 -13.87
N GLU A 220 -6.57 -25.95 -13.79
CA GLU A 220 -7.51 -25.90 -14.91
C GLU A 220 -7.77 -24.46 -15.36
N PHE A 221 -7.96 -23.52 -14.42
CA PHE A 221 -8.10 -22.11 -14.74
C PHE A 221 -6.87 -21.55 -15.48
N LEU A 222 -5.66 -21.85 -14.99
CA LEU A 222 -4.43 -21.40 -15.63
C LEU A 222 -4.29 -21.95 -17.05
N GLN A 223 -4.58 -23.23 -17.23
CA GLN A 223 -4.48 -23.89 -18.53
C GLN A 223 -5.51 -23.35 -19.54
N HIS A 224 -6.77 -23.20 -19.12
CA HIS A 224 -7.87 -22.91 -20.04
C HIS A 224 -8.16 -21.42 -20.23
N GLU A 225 -7.96 -20.58 -19.20
CA GLU A 225 -8.25 -19.13 -19.28
C GLU A 225 -6.99 -18.30 -19.49
N GLN A 226 -5.83 -18.73 -18.97
CA GLN A 226 -4.57 -17.99 -19.07
C GLN A 226 -3.61 -18.57 -20.11
N ASN A 227 -3.93 -19.72 -20.71
CA ASN A 227 -3.07 -20.45 -21.67
C ASN A 227 -1.68 -20.79 -21.11
N GLU A 228 -1.58 -21.06 -19.81
CA GLU A 228 -0.33 -21.41 -19.15
C GLU A 228 -0.01 -22.89 -19.31
N VAL A 229 1.24 -23.20 -19.66
CA VAL A 229 1.72 -24.56 -19.93
C VAL A 229 2.56 -25.13 -18.78
N SER A 230 3.13 -24.26 -17.95
CA SER A 230 3.93 -24.62 -16.78
C SER A 230 3.33 -24.03 -15.51
N PHE A 231 3.04 -24.90 -14.55
CA PHE A 231 2.32 -24.50 -13.33
C PHE A 231 3.23 -24.31 -12.11
N ASN A 232 4.52 -24.66 -12.20
CA ASN A 232 5.38 -24.77 -11.02
C ASN A 232 5.50 -23.47 -10.22
N GLU A 233 5.70 -22.33 -10.90
CA GLU A 233 5.78 -21.01 -10.27
C GLU A 233 4.43 -20.58 -9.65
N TYR A 234 3.33 -20.87 -10.35
CA TYR A 234 1.97 -20.59 -9.88
C TYR A 234 1.56 -21.46 -8.68
N ILE A 235 2.01 -22.71 -8.62
CA ILE A 235 1.77 -23.60 -7.48
C ILE A 235 2.53 -23.12 -6.25
N SER A 236 3.78 -22.66 -6.39
CA SER A 236 4.50 -22.03 -5.27
C SER A 236 3.76 -20.79 -4.77
N PHE A 237 3.29 -19.93 -5.68
CA PHE A 237 2.47 -18.78 -5.33
C PHE A 237 1.17 -19.18 -4.61
N PHE A 238 0.43 -20.17 -5.12
CA PHE A 238 -0.81 -20.66 -4.51
C PHE A 238 -0.58 -21.17 -3.08
N ARG A 239 0.52 -21.90 -2.86
CA ARG A 239 0.89 -22.39 -1.52
C ARG A 239 1.26 -21.25 -0.57
N GLU A 240 1.99 -20.24 -1.04
CA GLU A 240 2.29 -19.05 -0.24
C GLU A 240 1.04 -18.24 0.07
N TYR A 241 0.14 -18.07 -0.91
CA TYR A 241 -1.13 -17.38 -0.79
C TYR A 241 -1.99 -17.99 0.31
N VAL A 242 -2.12 -19.32 0.31
CA VAL A 242 -2.81 -20.02 1.39
C VAL A 242 -2.14 -19.71 2.73
N LYS A 243 -0.82 -19.91 2.83
CA LYS A 243 -0.11 -19.79 4.11
C LYS A 243 -0.34 -18.41 4.72
N ALA A 244 -0.32 -17.36 3.89
CA ALA A 244 -0.66 -16.00 4.30
C ALA A 244 -2.13 -15.87 4.77
N GLY A 245 -3.07 -16.51 4.09
CA GLY A 245 -4.49 -16.52 4.47
C GLY A 245 -4.79 -17.28 5.77
N SER A 246 -4.03 -18.33 6.09
CA SER A 246 -4.25 -19.16 7.28
C SER A 246 -3.86 -18.50 8.61
N GLY A 247 -3.03 -17.45 8.58
CA GLY A 247 -2.59 -16.70 9.76
C GLY A 247 -3.47 -15.49 10.13
N SER A 248 -4.37 -15.09 9.23
CA SER A 248 -5.28 -13.96 9.43
C SER A 248 -6.70 -14.49 9.59
N LYS A 249 -7.40 -14.16 10.69
CA LYS A 249 -8.85 -14.43 10.88
C LYS A 249 -9.72 -13.56 9.93
N GLY A 250 -9.40 -13.60 8.64
CA GLY A 250 -10.07 -12.90 7.55
C GLY A 250 -10.08 -13.84 6.36
N VAL A 251 -11.20 -14.55 6.21
CA VAL A 251 -11.66 -15.41 5.12
C VAL A 251 -10.68 -15.54 3.94
N ALA A 252 -10.04 -16.70 3.87
CA ALA A 252 -9.22 -17.13 2.77
C ALA A 252 -10.08 -17.70 1.64
N TYR A 253 -9.99 -17.13 0.44
CA TYR A 253 -10.61 -17.68 -0.77
C TYR A 253 -9.88 -18.93 -1.30
N MET A 254 -8.75 -19.30 -0.70
CA MET A 254 -8.04 -20.55 -0.96
C MET A 254 -7.38 -20.97 0.36
N ASN A 255 -7.71 -22.16 0.87
CA ASN A 255 -6.99 -22.78 1.99
C ASN A 255 -6.36 -24.08 1.49
N ALA A 256 -5.02 -24.16 1.53
CA ALA A 256 -4.19 -25.36 1.41
C ALA A 256 -4.38 -26.26 2.63
N HIS A 257 -5.52 -26.92 2.62
CA HIS A 257 -5.63 -28.18 3.29
C HIS A 257 -6.01 -29.26 2.29
N GLU A 258 -5.14 -29.47 1.29
CA GLU A 258 -5.19 -30.63 0.38
C GLU A 258 -3.92 -30.77 -0.51
N ALA A 259 -2.79 -30.18 -0.11
CA ALA A 259 -1.48 -30.62 -0.62
C ALA A 259 -0.95 -31.72 0.31
N GLY A 260 -1.63 -32.86 0.35
CA GLY A 260 -1.33 -33.93 1.29
C GLY A 260 -2.02 -35.25 0.96
N ILE A 261 -1.41 -35.99 0.03
CA ILE A 261 -1.47 -37.45 -0.11
C ILE A 261 -1.32 -38.11 1.28
N PRO A 262 -2.00 -39.25 1.57
CA PRO A 262 -2.38 -39.66 2.91
C PRO A 262 -1.21 -40.03 3.84
N LEU A 263 -1.46 -39.85 5.14
CA LEU A 263 -0.60 -40.36 6.22
C LEU A 263 -0.43 -41.89 6.05
N PRO A 264 0.80 -42.42 6.03
CA PRO A 264 1.02 -43.83 6.35
C PRO A 264 0.73 -44.03 7.84
N GLU A 265 -0.03 -45.07 8.15
CA GLU A 265 -0.31 -45.51 9.52
C GLU A 265 0.96 -46.04 10.22
N LEU A 266 0.97 -45.82 11.54
CA LEU A 266 1.98 -46.12 12.58
C LEU A 266 3.16 -45.14 12.71
#